data_AF-A0A9P5YXW0-F1
#
_entry.id   AF-A0A9P5YXW0-F1
#
_cell.length_a   1.000
_cell.length_b   1.000
_cell.length_c   1.000
_cell.angle_alpha   90.00
_cell.angle_beta   90.00
_cell.angle_gamma   90.00
#
_symmetry.space_group_name_H-M   'P 1'
#
loop_
_entity.id
_entity.type
_entity.pdbx_description
1 polymer ?
#
loop_
_entity_poly.entity_id
_entity_poly.type
_entity_poly.pdbx_seq_one_letter_code
_entity_poly.pdbx_strand_id
1 'polypeptide(L)'
;MRTCLLYCIFFPASLKCFKTSSPTNLPQQKTNYDIYREQLELQRRGIPLWIPESNGSSSKIYQRTGATIGDVGIVTPFGAFSYVFNICLPRDHPSQPKNLPEDFKPISSTPMDIQKFMEFKSGSHLASKTIHKISNDGRSTDFIFETDASEAAILMLPEGSVAHDLENIPQIKAYAASNIESWYRYINGTRGRQAKNGEIRLVIGCDKTTSWGMAVIDSQER
;
A
#
# COMPACT_ATOMS: atom_id res chain seq x y z
N MET A 1 -12.30 -3.11 9.15
CA MET A 1 -10.88 -2.73 9.17
C MET A 1 -10.49 -2.16 7.81
N ARG A 2 -9.53 -1.25 7.78
CA ARG A 2 -8.89 -0.67 6.58
C ARG A 2 -7.41 -0.96 6.60
N THR A 3 -6.80 -0.95 5.42
CA THR A 3 -5.38 -1.25 5.25
C THR A 3 -4.58 0.04 5.36
N CYS A 4 -3.69 0.14 6.34
CA CYS A 4 -2.86 1.33 6.55
C CYS A 4 -1.43 1.16 5.99
N LEU A 5 -0.91 -0.08 5.97
CA LEU A 5 0.40 -0.41 5.41
C LEU A 5 0.25 -1.57 4.41
N LEU A 6 0.95 -1.48 3.28
CA LEU A 6 1.01 -2.53 2.27
C LEU A 6 2.42 -3.08 2.13
N TYR A 7 2.56 -4.40 2.26
CA TYR A 7 3.80 -5.11 1.91
C TYR A 7 3.63 -5.67 0.51
N CYS A 8 4.42 -5.17 -0.44
CA CYS A 8 4.28 -5.49 -1.85
C CYS A 8 5.55 -6.09 -2.43
N ILE A 9 5.40 -6.97 -3.41
CA ILE A 9 6.51 -7.32 -4.31
C ILE A 9 6.73 -6.16 -5.29
N PHE A 10 7.99 -5.75 -5.41
CA PHE A 10 8.44 -4.84 -6.45
C PHE A 10 8.93 -5.66 -7.65
N PHE A 11 8.43 -5.33 -8.84
CA PHE A 11 8.87 -5.93 -10.09
C PHE A 11 9.80 -4.93 -10.80
N PRO A 12 11.13 -5.08 -10.72
CA PRO A 12 12.01 -4.32 -11.59
C PRO A 12 11.75 -4.74 -13.04
N ALA A 13 11.79 -3.79 -13.98
CA ALA A 13 11.67 -4.09 -15.41
C ALA A 13 12.62 -5.20 -15.84
N SER A 14 12.14 -6.08 -16.72
CA SER A 14 13.00 -6.59 -17.79
C SER A 14 13.45 -5.40 -18.64
N LEU A 15 14.77 -5.23 -18.80
CA LEU A 15 15.48 -4.14 -19.52
C LEU A 15 14.99 -3.85 -20.96
N LYS A 16 14.00 -4.57 -21.47
CA LYS A 16 13.54 -4.49 -22.87
C LYS A 16 12.33 -3.60 -23.12
N CYS A 17 11.67 -3.05 -22.08
CA CYS A 17 10.49 -2.21 -22.29
C CYS A 17 10.66 -0.79 -21.75
N PHE A 18 10.76 0.12 -22.73
CA PHE A 18 10.59 1.58 -22.68
C PHE A 18 11.78 2.45 -22.24
N LYS A 19 12.08 3.42 -23.10
CA LYS A 19 13.00 4.52 -22.84
C LYS A 19 12.51 5.30 -21.62
N THR A 20 13.34 5.34 -20.59
CA THR A 20 13.17 6.26 -19.47
C THR A 20 13.35 7.69 -19.99
N SER A 21 12.29 8.50 -19.98
CA SER A 21 12.48 9.95 -19.99
C SER A 21 13.12 10.33 -18.66
N SER A 22 14.31 10.92 -18.72
CA SER A 22 14.99 11.54 -17.59
C SER A 22 14.05 12.52 -16.88
N PRO A 23 13.92 12.48 -15.54
CA PRO A 23 13.13 13.48 -14.83
C PRO A 23 13.83 14.83 -14.93
N THR A 24 13.09 15.83 -15.40
CA THR A 24 13.47 17.24 -15.36
C THR A 24 13.65 17.65 -13.91
N ASN A 25 14.87 18.00 -13.50
CA ASN A 25 15.20 18.52 -12.17
C ASN A 25 14.69 19.96 -12.03
N LEU A 26 13.40 20.12 -11.76
CA LEU A 26 12.87 21.29 -11.06
C LEU A 26 12.60 20.85 -9.62
N PRO A 27 12.89 21.66 -8.60
CA PRO A 27 12.45 21.37 -7.23
C PRO A 27 10.92 21.36 -7.22
N GLN A 28 10.34 20.18 -7.35
CA GLN A 28 8.91 20.00 -7.28
C GLN A 28 8.53 19.99 -5.80
N GLN A 29 7.68 20.94 -5.40
CA GLN A 29 7.15 20.99 -4.04
C GLN A 29 6.50 19.64 -3.73
N LYS A 30 6.95 18.99 -2.64
CA LYS A 30 6.41 17.71 -2.20
C LYS A 30 4.95 17.88 -1.79
N THR A 31 4.11 16.92 -2.15
CA THR A 31 2.77 16.85 -1.57
C THR A 31 2.84 16.33 -0.13
N ASN A 32 1.79 16.55 0.66
CA ASN A 32 1.69 15.95 2.00
C ASN A 32 1.89 14.42 1.96
N TYR A 33 1.40 13.76 0.90
CA TYR A 33 1.59 12.32 0.75
C TYR A 33 3.04 11.96 0.43
N ASP A 34 3.75 12.75 -0.38
CA ASP A 34 5.17 12.49 -0.65
C ASP A 34 5.99 12.55 0.65
N ILE A 35 5.74 13.57 1.49
CA ILE A 35 6.36 13.69 2.81
C ILE A 35 5.95 12.49 3.69
N TYR A 36 4.65 12.21 3.80
CA TYR A 36 4.13 11.10 4.59
C TYR A 36 4.76 9.76 4.22
N ARG A 37 4.82 9.45 2.92
CA ARG A 37 5.39 8.22 2.39
C ARG A 37 6.87 8.15 2.69
N GLU A 38 7.65 9.15 2.29
CA GLU A 38 9.11 9.16 2.45
C GLU A 38 9.50 9.01 3.93
N GLN A 39 8.83 9.74 4.81
CA GLN A 39 9.11 9.74 6.24
C GLN A 39 8.80 8.39 6.91
N LEU A 40 7.69 7.75 6.57
CA LEU A 40 7.30 6.48 7.17
C LEU A 40 7.93 5.25 6.50
N GLU A 41 8.27 5.31 5.20
CA GLU A 41 9.00 4.23 4.50
C GLU A 41 10.39 3.98 5.12
N LEU A 42 11.00 5.01 5.74
CA LEU A 42 12.26 4.88 6.50
C LEU A 42 12.16 3.96 7.72
N GLN A 43 10.94 3.66 8.17
CA GLN A 43 10.67 2.67 9.22
C GLN A 43 10.67 1.23 8.69
N ARG A 44 10.77 1.04 7.36
CA ARG A 44 10.84 -0.27 6.69
C ARG A 44 9.62 -1.17 6.94
N ARG A 45 8.43 -0.56 7.07
CA ARG A 45 7.16 -1.24 7.37
C ARG A 45 6.17 -1.20 6.20
N GLY A 46 6.65 -1.53 5.01
CA GLY A 46 5.84 -1.47 3.80
C GLY A 46 5.54 -0.05 3.33
N ILE A 47 4.53 0.07 2.46
CA ILE A 47 4.09 1.32 1.86
C ILE A 47 2.93 1.89 2.69
N PRO A 48 3.07 3.08 3.29
CA PRO A 48 2.00 3.72 4.04
C PRO A 48 0.96 4.33 3.09
N LEU A 49 -0.31 4.03 3.31
CA LEU A 49 -1.41 4.63 2.55
C LEU A 49 -1.88 5.92 3.22
N TRP A 50 -2.01 6.99 2.45
CA TRP A 50 -2.64 8.24 2.87
C TRP A 50 -4.17 8.17 2.78
N ILE A 51 -4.68 7.31 1.90
CA ILE A 51 -6.11 7.05 1.73
C ILE A 51 -6.32 5.54 1.90
N PRO A 52 -6.49 5.06 3.15
CA PRO A 52 -6.74 3.65 3.46
C PRO A 52 -8.07 3.11 2.91
N GLU A 53 -9.01 4.00 2.58
CA GLU A 53 -10.29 3.64 2.01
C GLU A 53 -10.16 3.12 0.58
N SER A 54 -10.91 2.06 0.31
CA SER A 54 -11.13 1.59 -1.06
C SER A 54 -11.96 2.60 -1.86
N ASN A 55 -11.76 2.64 -3.17
CA ASN A 55 -12.62 3.37 -4.08
C ASN A 55 -14.12 2.99 -3.90
N GLY A 56 -14.99 3.99 -3.77
CA GLY A 56 -16.44 3.80 -3.59
C GLY A 56 -17.16 3.14 -4.77
N SER A 57 -16.52 3.05 -5.94
CA SER A 57 -17.02 2.32 -7.12
C SER A 57 -16.66 0.83 -7.14
N SER A 58 -15.82 0.35 -6.21
CA SER A 58 -15.48 -1.08 -6.08
C SER A 58 -16.68 -1.92 -5.61
N SER A 59 -16.61 -3.25 -5.73
CA SER A 59 -17.65 -4.12 -5.17
C SER A 59 -17.86 -3.86 -3.68
N LYS A 60 -19.11 -4.02 -3.19
CA LYS A 60 -19.41 -3.83 -1.76
C LYS A 60 -18.62 -4.78 -0.85
N ILE A 61 -18.30 -5.98 -1.34
CA ILE A 61 -17.44 -6.94 -0.64
C ILE A 61 -16.04 -6.35 -0.48
N TYR A 62 -15.44 -5.86 -1.57
CA TYR A 62 -14.11 -5.25 -1.53
C TYR A 62 -14.07 -3.98 -0.67
N GLN A 63 -15.14 -3.17 -0.68
CA GLN A 63 -15.25 -1.99 0.19
C GLN A 63 -15.24 -2.33 1.68
N ARG A 64 -15.71 -3.52 2.05
CA ARG A 64 -15.70 -3.98 3.45
C ARG A 64 -14.34 -4.55 3.85
N THR A 65 -13.68 -5.27 2.95
CA THR A 65 -12.41 -5.93 3.23
C THR A 65 -11.20 -5.00 3.12
N GLY A 66 -11.26 -3.99 2.24
CA GLY A 66 -10.10 -3.20 1.84
C GLY A 66 -9.06 -4.03 1.08
N ALA A 67 -7.86 -3.48 0.90
CA ALA A 67 -6.76 -4.18 0.24
C ALA A 67 -6.39 -5.47 0.96
N THR A 68 -6.12 -6.54 0.21
CA THR A 68 -5.84 -7.88 0.71
C THR A 68 -4.67 -8.53 -0.02
N ILE A 69 -4.07 -9.55 0.60
CA ILE A 69 -3.06 -10.39 -0.03
C ILE A 69 -3.59 -10.91 -1.38
N GLY A 70 -2.74 -10.85 -2.40
CA GLY A 70 -3.07 -11.20 -3.78
C GLY A 70 -3.58 -10.05 -4.63
N ASP A 71 -3.92 -8.90 -4.04
CA ASP A 71 -4.35 -7.76 -4.81
C ASP A 71 -3.22 -7.24 -5.70
N VAL A 72 -3.54 -7.05 -6.98
CA VAL A 72 -2.71 -6.37 -7.96
C VAL A 72 -3.29 -4.98 -8.19
N GLY A 73 -2.43 -3.97 -8.10
CA GLY A 73 -2.84 -2.58 -8.25
C GLY A 73 -1.67 -1.63 -8.36
N ILE A 74 -1.98 -0.34 -8.19
CA ILE A 74 -1.01 0.76 -8.22
C ILE A 74 -1.31 1.66 -7.03
N VAL A 75 -0.27 2.18 -6.38
CA VAL A 75 -0.45 3.25 -5.39
C VAL A 75 -0.50 4.57 -6.12
N THR A 76 -1.61 5.30 -5.96
CA THR A 76 -1.84 6.55 -6.70
C THR A 76 -0.94 7.67 -6.17
N PRO A 77 -0.74 8.75 -6.96
CA PRO A 77 -0.06 9.96 -6.48
C PRO A 77 -0.72 10.62 -5.27
N PHE A 78 -1.96 10.26 -4.94
CA PHE A 78 -2.69 10.75 -3.76
C PHE A 78 -2.62 9.79 -2.55
N GLY A 79 -1.88 8.69 -2.67
CA GLY A 79 -1.65 7.72 -1.59
C GLY A 79 -2.79 6.74 -1.33
N ALA A 80 -3.67 6.53 -2.32
CA ALA A 80 -4.65 5.44 -2.30
C ALA A 80 -4.10 4.19 -3.00
N PHE A 81 -4.56 3.01 -2.60
CA PHE A 81 -4.33 1.80 -3.40
C PHE A 81 -5.44 1.63 -4.45
N SER A 82 -5.09 1.82 -5.72
CA SER A 82 -5.98 1.59 -6.86
C SER A 82 -5.97 0.11 -7.24
N TYR A 83 -6.85 -0.65 -6.60
CA TYR A 83 -7.12 -2.06 -6.93
C TYR A 83 -7.47 -2.28 -8.40
N VAL A 84 -6.94 -3.37 -8.97
CA VAL A 84 -7.25 -3.80 -10.34
C VAL A 84 -7.90 -5.18 -10.33
N PHE A 85 -7.24 -6.20 -9.78
CA PHE A 85 -7.75 -7.57 -9.65
C PHE A 85 -7.00 -8.31 -8.54
N ASN A 86 -7.43 -9.53 -8.16
CA ASN A 86 -6.73 -10.34 -7.16
C ASN A 86 -6.31 -11.69 -7.76
N ILE A 87 -5.05 -12.11 -7.55
CA ILE A 87 -4.50 -13.34 -8.16
C ILE A 87 -4.97 -14.64 -7.49
N CYS A 88 -5.54 -14.55 -6.30
CA CYS A 88 -6.01 -15.68 -5.49
C CYS A 88 -7.48 -15.99 -5.72
N LEU A 89 -8.23 -15.04 -6.27
CA LEU A 89 -9.68 -15.16 -6.44
C LEU A 89 -10.00 -15.78 -7.80
N PRO A 90 -10.98 -16.71 -7.86
CA PRO A 90 -11.44 -17.24 -9.13
C PRO A 90 -12.07 -16.14 -9.99
N ARG A 91 -12.09 -16.34 -11.31
CA ARG A 91 -12.50 -15.34 -12.31
C ARG A 91 -13.92 -14.81 -12.09
N ASP A 92 -14.81 -15.67 -11.60
CA ASP A 92 -16.22 -15.41 -11.30
C ASP A 92 -16.46 -14.81 -9.90
N HIS A 93 -15.40 -14.62 -9.11
CA HIS A 93 -15.55 -14.07 -7.76
C HIS A 93 -16.13 -12.64 -7.80
N PRO A 94 -17.10 -12.28 -6.94
CA PRO A 94 -17.77 -10.97 -6.97
C PRO A 94 -16.86 -9.74 -6.80
N SER A 95 -15.67 -9.91 -6.23
CA SER A 95 -14.65 -8.86 -6.09
C SER A 95 -13.70 -8.73 -7.27
N GLN A 96 -13.73 -9.67 -8.23
CA GLN A 96 -13.00 -9.52 -9.49
C GLN A 96 -13.68 -8.48 -10.39
N PRO A 97 -12.91 -7.76 -11.22
CA PRO A 97 -13.49 -6.98 -12.31
C PRO A 97 -14.15 -7.92 -13.34
N LYS A 98 -15.14 -7.41 -14.06
CA LYS A 98 -15.85 -8.17 -15.11
C LYS A 98 -14.92 -8.70 -16.21
N ASN A 99 -13.89 -7.92 -16.53
CA ASN A 99 -12.87 -8.28 -17.51
C ASN A 99 -11.56 -8.46 -16.76
N LEU A 100 -10.83 -9.54 -17.04
CA LEU A 100 -9.51 -9.86 -16.49
C LEU A 100 -8.51 -10.00 -17.65
N PRO A 101 -7.19 -10.11 -17.39
CA PRO A 101 -6.24 -10.51 -18.43
C PRO A 101 -6.72 -11.80 -19.11
N GLU A 102 -6.52 -11.90 -20.43
CA GLU A 102 -7.03 -12.99 -21.26
C GLU A 102 -6.60 -14.36 -20.71
N ASP A 103 -5.30 -14.51 -20.46
CA ASP A 103 -4.69 -15.72 -19.91
C ASP A 103 -4.74 -15.81 -18.37
N PHE A 104 -5.55 -14.98 -17.69
CA PHE A 104 -5.60 -14.98 -16.24
C PHE A 104 -6.06 -16.35 -15.71
N LYS A 105 -5.17 -16.95 -14.92
CA LYS A 105 -5.39 -18.17 -14.14
C LYS A 105 -5.07 -17.86 -12.69
N PRO A 106 -6.01 -18.02 -11.75
CA PRO A 106 -5.72 -17.85 -10.33
C PRO A 106 -4.55 -18.73 -9.91
N ILE A 107 -3.72 -18.25 -8.99
CA ILE A 107 -2.69 -19.11 -8.40
C ILE A 107 -3.39 -20.20 -7.58
N SER A 108 -3.10 -21.47 -7.88
CA SER A 108 -3.88 -22.63 -7.45
C SER A 108 -3.92 -22.79 -5.92
N SER A 109 -5.07 -22.46 -5.33
CA SER A 109 -5.92 -23.27 -4.42
C SER A 109 -5.33 -24.14 -3.29
N THR A 110 -4.08 -23.97 -2.85
CA THR A 110 -3.75 -24.26 -1.46
C THR A 110 -4.18 -23.05 -0.63
N PRO A 111 -4.69 -23.22 0.62
CA PRO A 111 -4.83 -22.07 1.50
C PRO A 111 -3.51 -21.32 1.46
N MET A 112 -3.54 -20.04 1.10
CA MET A 112 -2.34 -19.24 1.27
C MET A 112 -2.01 -19.28 2.74
N ASP A 113 -0.78 -19.66 3.06
CA ASP A 113 -0.25 -19.62 4.42
C ASP A 113 -0.15 -18.15 4.82
N ILE A 114 -1.27 -17.63 5.31
CA ILE A 114 -1.44 -16.26 5.76
C ILE A 114 -1.41 -16.30 7.28
N GLN A 115 -0.33 -15.81 7.85
CA GLN A 115 -0.29 -15.53 9.27
C GLN A 115 -1.07 -14.28 9.60
N LYS A 116 -1.74 -14.31 10.76
CA LYS A 116 -2.40 -13.13 11.33
C LYS A 116 -1.93 -12.97 12.76
N PHE A 117 -1.43 -11.79 13.10
CA PHE A 117 -0.99 -11.48 14.44
C PHE A 117 -1.18 -10.00 14.73
N MET A 118 -1.27 -9.67 16.01
CA MET A 118 -1.30 -8.28 16.46
C MET A 118 0.08 -7.66 16.23
N GLU A 119 0.18 -6.74 15.29
CA GLU A 119 1.45 -6.06 14.98
C GLU A 119 1.62 -4.83 15.88
N PHE A 120 0.57 -4.01 15.95
CA PHE A 120 0.52 -2.84 16.81
C PHE A 120 -0.55 -3.03 17.88
N LYS A 121 -0.20 -2.74 19.13
CA LYS A 121 -1.16 -2.73 20.26
C LYS A 121 -1.99 -1.43 20.23
N SER A 122 -3.11 -1.40 20.95
CA SER A 122 -3.87 -0.16 21.14
C SER A 122 -2.97 0.96 21.70
N GLY A 123 -3.16 2.18 21.20
CA GLY A 123 -2.34 3.35 21.52
C GLY A 123 -0.97 3.40 20.82
N SER A 124 -0.70 2.50 19.87
CA SER A 124 0.54 2.53 19.10
C SER A 124 0.51 3.60 18.01
N HIS A 125 1.69 3.89 17.46
CA HIS A 125 1.88 4.78 16.33
C HIS A 125 3.11 4.37 15.52
N LEU A 126 3.15 4.83 14.27
CA LEU A 126 4.32 4.81 13.41
C LEU A 126 4.68 6.26 13.08
N ALA A 127 5.91 6.67 13.30
CA ALA A 127 6.32 8.07 13.18
C ALA A 127 7.69 8.20 12.50
N SER A 128 8.01 9.39 11.99
CA SER A 128 9.37 9.76 11.59
C SER A 128 10.39 9.51 12.69
N LYS A 129 11.63 9.17 12.32
CA LYS A 129 12.74 9.01 13.30
C LYS A 129 13.12 10.31 14.02
N THR A 130 12.75 11.45 13.44
CA THR A 130 13.00 12.81 13.95
C THR A 130 12.00 13.24 15.02
N ILE A 131 10.98 12.42 15.31
CA ILE A 131 10.05 12.68 16.40
C ILE A 131 10.67 12.17 17.70
N HIS A 132 10.87 13.07 18.66
CA HIS A 132 11.70 12.81 19.85
C HIS A 132 10.92 12.81 21.17
N LYS A 133 9.72 13.42 21.21
CA LYS A 133 8.86 13.40 22.39
C LYS A 133 7.52 12.78 22.04
N ILE A 134 7.12 11.80 22.84
CA ILE A 134 5.82 11.16 22.82
C ILE A 134 5.37 11.09 24.28
N SER A 135 4.57 12.06 24.72
CA SER A 135 3.97 12.00 26.06
C SER A 135 2.53 11.56 25.97
N ASN A 136 2.21 10.51 26.71
CA ASN A 136 0.86 10.12 27.11
C ASN A 136 0.82 10.31 28.63
N ASP A 137 0.11 11.33 29.12
CA ASP A 137 0.12 11.69 30.54
C ASP A 137 -0.66 10.70 31.44
N GLY A 138 -1.16 9.60 30.86
CA GLY A 138 -1.87 8.53 31.56
C GLY A 138 -3.23 8.95 32.13
N ARG A 139 -3.61 10.21 31.96
CA ARG A 139 -4.87 10.82 32.43
C ARG A 139 -5.74 11.29 31.26
N SER A 140 -5.14 11.55 30.11
CA SER A 140 -5.79 11.89 28.84
C SER A 140 -5.45 10.87 27.75
N THR A 141 -6.27 10.82 26.70
CA THR A 141 -5.98 10.08 25.46
C THR A 141 -5.10 10.87 24.49
N ASP A 142 -4.49 11.96 24.96
CA ASP A 142 -3.84 12.94 24.10
C ASP A 142 -2.39 12.53 23.84
N PHE A 143 -1.99 12.57 22.58
CA PHE A 143 -0.63 12.30 22.14
C PHE A 143 0.03 13.61 21.71
N ILE A 144 1.17 13.93 22.31
CA ILE A 144 1.98 15.08 21.93
C ILE A 144 3.21 14.57 21.19
N PHE A 145 3.41 15.07 19.97
CA PHE A 145 4.57 14.78 19.13
C PHE A 145 5.38 16.06 18.89
N GLU A 146 6.69 16.00 19.14
CA GLU A 146 7.61 17.11 18.89
C GLU A 146 8.76 16.66 17.97
N THR A 147 9.15 17.54 17.05
CA THR A 147 10.23 17.36 16.08
C THR A 147 10.86 18.71 15.77
N ASP A 148 12.18 18.74 15.61
CA ASP A 148 12.91 19.91 15.11
C ASP A 148 13.15 19.83 13.59
N ALA A 149 12.78 18.72 12.96
CA ALA A 149 12.90 18.54 11.52
C ALA A 149 11.82 19.32 10.76
N SER A 150 12.19 19.82 9.58
CA SER A 150 11.27 20.55 8.70
C SER A 150 10.19 19.68 8.07
N GLU A 151 10.43 18.37 7.99
CA GLU A 151 9.48 17.39 7.50
C GLU A 151 9.36 16.24 8.52
N ALA A 152 8.13 15.87 8.87
CA ALA A 152 7.85 14.68 9.67
C ALA A 152 6.46 14.12 9.37
N ALA A 153 6.24 12.86 9.72
CA ALA A 153 4.97 12.18 9.52
C ALA A 153 4.64 11.27 10.70
N ILE A 154 3.34 11.14 10.97
CA ILE A 154 2.79 10.29 12.02
C ILE A 154 1.58 9.54 11.47
N LEU A 155 1.53 8.24 11.74
CA LEU A 155 0.38 7.36 11.62
C LEU A 155 0.02 6.85 13.02
N MET A 156 -1.06 7.36 13.57
CA MET A 156 -1.66 6.91 14.82
C MET A 156 -2.51 5.67 14.59
N LEU A 157 -2.41 4.70 15.50
CA LEU A 157 -3.18 3.46 15.51
C LEU A 157 -3.83 3.28 16.90
N PRO A 158 -4.90 4.04 17.22
CA PRO A 158 -5.50 4.03 18.55
C PRO A 158 -5.98 2.64 18.98
N GLU A 159 -6.54 1.85 18.07
CA GLU A 159 -6.96 0.46 18.31
C GLU A 159 -5.90 -0.57 17.90
N GLY A 160 -4.68 -0.12 17.58
CA GLY A 160 -3.62 -0.98 17.08
C GLY A 160 -3.85 -1.46 15.65
N SER A 161 -3.17 -2.54 15.26
CA SER A 161 -3.35 -3.17 13.96
C SER A 161 -3.12 -4.68 14.02
N VAL A 162 -3.68 -5.36 13.03
CA VAL A 162 -3.45 -6.79 12.76
C VAL A 162 -2.66 -6.90 11.45
N ALA A 163 -1.47 -7.48 11.51
CA ALA A 163 -0.71 -7.86 10.32
C ALA A 163 -1.32 -9.11 9.69
N HIS A 164 -1.36 -9.11 8.38
CA HIS A 164 -1.69 -10.26 7.55
C HIS A 164 -0.49 -10.50 6.64
N ASP A 165 0.24 -11.59 6.82
CA ASP A 165 1.49 -11.84 6.10
C ASP A 165 1.47 -13.19 5.39
N LEU A 166 1.88 -13.17 4.12
CA LEU A 166 2.03 -14.37 3.30
C LEU A 166 3.40 -15.01 3.53
N GLU A 167 3.41 -16.28 3.93
CA GLU A 167 4.66 -17.01 4.17
C GLU A 167 5.31 -17.50 2.86
N ASN A 168 4.51 -18.04 1.94
CA ASN A 168 5.01 -18.61 0.69
C ASN A 168 5.26 -17.54 -0.39
N ILE A 169 6.21 -16.65 -0.09
CA ILE A 169 6.65 -15.59 -0.98
C ILE A 169 7.28 -16.13 -2.29
N PRO A 170 8.10 -17.20 -2.31
CA PRO A 170 8.76 -17.66 -3.54
C PRO A 170 7.78 -18.08 -4.65
N GLN A 171 6.74 -18.84 -4.32
CA GLN A 171 5.75 -19.29 -5.31
C GLN A 171 5.01 -18.09 -5.93
N ILE A 172 4.68 -17.10 -5.11
CA ILE A 172 3.94 -15.90 -5.53
C ILE A 172 4.82 -15.00 -6.40
N LYS A 173 6.11 -14.86 -6.05
CA LYS A 173 7.09 -14.17 -6.89
C LYS A 173 7.25 -14.85 -8.25
N ALA A 174 7.34 -16.18 -8.29
CA ALA A 174 7.46 -16.93 -9.54
C ALA A 174 6.21 -16.75 -10.43
N TYR A 175 5.03 -16.92 -9.84
CA TYR A 175 3.76 -16.69 -10.53
C TYR A 175 3.68 -15.26 -11.09
N ALA A 176 4.01 -14.26 -10.28
CA ALA A 176 3.93 -12.88 -10.71
C ALA A 176 4.95 -12.54 -11.80
N ALA A 177 6.19 -13.05 -11.70
CA ALA A 177 7.20 -12.88 -12.74
C ALA A 177 6.75 -13.45 -14.10
N SER A 178 6.07 -14.60 -14.11
CA SER A 178 5.52 -15.20 -15.34
C SER A 178 4.33 -14.43 -15.94
N ASN A 179 3.69 -13.54 -15.17
CA ASN A 179 2.47 -12.85 -15.60
C ASN A 179 2.60 -11.32 -15.68
N ILE A 180 3.67 -10.73 -15.17
CA ILE A 180 3.79 -9.26 -15.02
C ILE A 180 3.63 -8.50 -16.34
N GLU A 181 4.09 -9.07 -17.45
CA GLU A 181 3.94 -8.45 -18.78
C GLU A 181 2.47 -8.39 -19.23
N SER A 182 1.71 -9.48 -19.02
CA SER A 182 0.28 -9.51 -19.35
C SER A 182 -0.49 -8.54 -18.45
N TRP A 183 -0.05 -8.38 -17.19
CA TRP A 183 -0.63 -7.40 -16.27
C TRP A 183 -0.38 -5.97 -16.74
N TYR A 184 0.83 -5.62 -17.19
CA TYR A 184 1.11 -4.31 -17.79
C TYR A 184 0.21 -4.04 -19.01
N ARG A 185 0.09 -5.00 -19.93
CA ARG A 185 -0.79 -4.87 -21.11
C ARG A 185 -2.24 -4.64 -20.71
N TYR A 186 -2.76 -5.41 -19.76
CA TYR A 186 -4.14 -5.28 -19.30
C TYR A 186 -4.39 -3.98 -18.50
N ILE A 187 -3.47 -3.62 -17.59
CA ILE A 187 -3.59 -2.42 -16.74
C ILE A 187 -3.52 -1.14 -17.56
N ASN A 188 -2.61 -1.07 -18.55
CA ASN A 188 -2.44 0.13 -19.36
C ASN A 188 -3.37 0.17 -20.58
N GLY A 189 -3.66 -0.96 -21.20
CA GLY A 189 -4.59 -1.07 -22.31
C GLY A 189 -6.04 -1.08 -21.84
N THR A 190 -6.52 -2.23 -21.36
CA THR A 190 -7.93 -2.45 -20.99
C THR A 190 -8.40 -1.56 -19.84
N ARG A 191 -7.51 -1.27 -18.87
CA ARG A 191 -7.87 -0.49 -17.67
C ARG A 191 -7.42 0.97 -17.71
N GLY A 192 -6.63 1.37 -18.72
CA GLY A 192 -6.22 2.77 -18.94
C GLY A 192 -5.49 3.43 -17.77
N ARG A 193 -4.79 2.67 -16.91
CA ARG A 193 -4.20 3.20 -15.67
C ARG A 193 -2.85 3.90 -15.85
N GLN A 194 -2.25 3.81 -17.03
CA GLN A 194 -0.96 4.44 -17.37
C GLN A 194 0.16 4.16 -16.35
N ALA A 195 0.17 2.95 -15.77
CA ALA A 195 1.20 2.48 -14.86
C ALA A 195 2.58 2.52 -15.52
N LYS A 196 3.51 3.24 -14.90
CA LYS A 196 4.91 3.23 -15.33
C LYS A 196 5.58 1.92 -14.93
N ASN A 197 6.74 1.70 -15.52
CA ASN A 197 7.59 0.59 -15.14
C ASN A 197 7.94 0.67 -13.64
N GLY A 198 7.79 -0.46 -12.94
CA GLY A 198 7.98 -0.55 -11.50
C GLY A 198 6.84 0.04 -10.66
N GLU A 199 5.70 0.46 -11.22
CA GLU A 199 4.55 0.98 -10.43
C GLU A 199 3.50 -0.07 -10.10
N ILE A 200 3.45 -1.20 -10.81
CA ILE A 200 2.54 -2.31 -10.45
C ILE A 200 3.00 -2.88 -9.10
N ARG A 201 2.02 -3.10 -8.21
CA ARG A 201 2.19 -3.68 -6.88
C ARG A 201 1.38 -4.96 -6.78
N LEU A 202 1.99 -6.01 -6.26
CA LEU A 202 1.32 -7.21 -5.79
C LEU A 202 1.39 -7.25 -4.28
N VAL A 203 0.25 -7.20 -3.60
CA VAL A 203 0.15 -7.24 -2.14
C VAL A 203 0.45 -8.66 -1.64
N ILE A 204 1.47 -8.79 -0.81
CA ILE A 204 1.86 -10.05 -0.13
C ILE A 204 1.67 -9.96 1.39
N GLY A 205 1.46 -8.77 1.91
CA GLY A 205 1.06 -8.58 3.30
C GLY A 205 0.41 -7.22 3.48
N CYS A 206 -0.28 -7.04 4.61
CA CYS A 206 -0.85 -5.76 4.95
C CYS A 206 -1.14 -5.63 6.45
N ASP A 207 -1.02 -4.41 6.97
CA ASP A 207 -1.51 -4.08 8.31
C ASP A 207 -2.90 -3.48 8.20
N LYS A 208 -3.83 -4.04 9.00
CA LYS A 208 -5.21 -3.62 9.04
C LYS A 208 -5.58 -3.06 10.40
N THR A 209 -6.28 -1.93 10.40
CA THR A 209 -6.76 -1.27 11.62
C THR A 209 -8.23 -0.88 11.51
N THR A 210 -8.90 -0.66 12.63
CA THR A 210 -10.28 -0.16 12.70
C THR A 210 -10.34 1.37 12.80
N SER A 211 -9.28 2.00 13.30
CA SER A 211 -9.16 3.45 13.47
C SER A 211 -7.73 3.91 13.22
N TRP A 212 -7.58 5.07 12.60
CA TRP A 212 -6.26 5.66 12.35
C TRP A 212 -6.35 7.18 12.36
N GLY A 213 -5.21 7.82 12.61
CA GLY A 213 -5.01 9.26 12.44
C GLY A 213 -3.71 9.48 11.68
N MET A 214 -3.67 10.48 10.80
CA MET A 214 -2.47 10.78 10.01
C MET A 214 -2.15 12.26 10.16
N ALA A 215 -0.88 12.56 10.36
CA ALA A 215 -0.38 13.92 10.41
C ALA A 215 0.92 14.04 9.64
N VAL A 216 1.12 15.20 9.02
CA VAL A 216 2.34 15.58 8.34
C VAL A 216 2.72 16.97 8.84
N ILE A 217 4.01 17.12 9.13
CA ILE A 217 4.64 18.40 9.43
C ILE A 217 5.45 18.76 8.19
N ASP A 218 5.20 19.96 7.67
CA ASP A 218 5.93 20.59 6.57
C ASP A 218 6.15 22.05 6.95
N SER A 219 7.34 22.37 7.43
CA SER A 219 7.70 23.70 7.93
C SER A 219 8.53 24.50 6.93
N GLN A 220 8.49 24.16 5.64
CA GLN A 220 9.02 25.02 4.60
C GLN A 220 8.19 26.33 4.61
N GLU A 221 8.84 27.49 4.78
CA GLU A 221 8.17 28.79 4.63
C GLU A 221 7.52 28.83 3.23
N ARG A 222 6.18 28.84 3.19
CA ARG A 222 5.40 28.93 1.95
C ARG A 222 5.45 30.32 1.34
#